data_AF-A0A527ZAV8-F1
#
_entry.id   AF-A0A527ZAV8-F1
#
_cell.length_a   1.000
_cell.length_b   1.000
_cell.length_c   1.000
_cell.angle_alpha   90.00
_cell.angle_beta   90.00
_cell.angle_gamma   90.00
#
_symmetry.space_group_name_H-M   'P 1'
#
loop_
_entity.id
_entity.type
_entity.pdbx_description
1 polymer ?
#
loop_
_entity_poly.entity_id
_entity_poly.type
_entity_poly.pdbx_seq_one_letter_code
_entity_poly.pdbx_strand_id
1 'polypeptide(L)' 'KTRGFSAYRWIRDELIRMGVPASEIAFMQDFKKSEAKQRLFGDVRAGKVRFLIGSSDTMGTGVNAQLRLKALH' A
#
# COMPACT_ATOMS: atom_id res chain seq x y z
N LYS A 1 13.68 23.12 -8.82
CA LYS A 1 12.85 21.91 -9.06
C LYS A 1 11.94 21.73 -7.86
N THR A 2 10.72 22.23 -7.93
CA THR A 2 9.73 22.13 -6.84
C THR A 2 9.41 20.66 -6.60
N ARG A 3 9.82 20.12 -5.44
CA ARG A 3 9.27 18.87 -4.93
C ARG A 3 7.79 19.16 -4.61
N GLY A 4 6.95 19.03 -5.63
CA GLY A 4 5.50 19.20 -5.51
C GLY A 4 4.93 18.23 -4.48
N PHE A 5 3.76 18.58 -3.94
CA PHE A 5 3.01 17.73 -3.02
C PHE A 5 2.85 16.31 -3.58
N SER A 6 3.15 15.30 -2.76
CA SER A 6 2.93 13.89 -3.07
C SER A 6 1.92 13.34 -2.08
N ALA A 7 0.71 13.04 -2.56
CA ALA A 7 -0.34 12.43 -1.75
C ALA A 7 0.13 11.12 -1.09
N TYR A 8 0.88 10.29 -1.82
CA TYR A 8 1.47 9.05 -1.29
C TYR A 8 2.37 9.31 -0.09
N ARG A 9 3.27 10.29 -0.19
CA ARG A 9 4.17 10.64 0.91
C ARG A 9 3.39 11.18 2.10
N TRP A 10 2.44 12.08 1.87
CA TRP A 10 1.61 12.64 2.92
C TRP A 10 0.80 11.56 3.65
N ILE A 11 0.17 10.63 2.94
CA ILE A 11 -0.57 9.51 3.54
C ILE A 11 0.35 8.63 4.40
N ARG A 12 1.55 8.29 3.91
CA ARG A 12 2.52 7.50 4.69
C ARG A 12 2.94 8.23 5.96
N ASP A 13 3.31 9.50 5.84
CA ASP A 13 3.79 10.29 6.98
C ASP A 13 2.67 10.42 8.03
N GLU A 14 1.42 10.56 7.61
CA GLU A 14 0.25 10.62 8.50
C GLU A 14 -0.04 9.28 9.19
N LEU A 15 0.04 8.15 8.47
CA LEU A 15 -0.10 6.81 9.06
C LEU A 15 1.00 6.55 10.11
N ILE A 16 2.24 6.95 9.81
CA ILE A 16 3.36 6.84 10.75
C ILE A 16 3.11 7.72 11.98
N ARG A 17 2.62 8.94 11.78
CA ARG A 17 2.25 9.86 12.88
C ARG A 17 1.16 9.27 13.79
N MET A 18 0.25 8.46 13.22
CA MET A 18 -0.77 7.72 13.96
C MET A 18 -0.26 6.41 14.59
N GLY A 19 1.05 6.12 14.52
CA GLY A 19 1.67 4.99 15.18
C GLY A 19 1.79 3.72 14.33
N VAL A 20 1.56 3.80 13.02
CA VAL A 20 1.77 2.66 12.11
C VAL A 20 3.26 2.56 11.75
N PRO A 21 3.93 1.43 12.01
CA PRO A 21 5.30 1.22 11.56
C PRO A 21 5.41 1.36 10.03
N ALA A 22 6.45 2.05 9.56
CA ALA A 22 6.67 2.24 8.13
C ALA A 22 6.80 0.93 7.34
N SER A 23 7.24 -0.16 7.99
CA SER A 23 7.34 -1.50 7.41
C SER A 23 5.98 -2.16 7.15
N GLU A 24 4.91 -1.69 7.80
CA GLU A 24 3.55 -2.21 7.63
C GLU A 24 2.77 -1.46 6.52
N ILE A 25 3.43 -0.50 5.85
CA ILE A 25 2.87 0.35 4.79
C ILE A 25 3.61 0.04 3.48
N ALA A 26 2.88 -0.36 2.46
CA ALA A 26 3.43 -0.66 1.14
C ALA A 26 2.73 0.14 0.03
N PHE A 27 3.50 0.52 -0.98
CA PHE A 27 2.99 1.18 -2.18
C PHE A 27 3.07 0.26 -3.39
N MET A 28 1.96 0.03 -4.08
CA MET A 28 1.88 -0.92 -5.18
C MET A 28 2.83 -0.55 -6.34
N GLN A 29 3.07 0.74 -6.59
CA GLN A 29 3.99 1.21 -7.64
C GLN A 29 5.46 0.84 -7.40
N ASP A 30 5.86 0.51 -6.18
CA ASP A 30 7.23 0.10 -5.86
C ASP A 30 7.50 -1.36 -6.31
N PHE A 31 6.44 -2.13 -6.60
CA PHE A 31 6.51 -3.55 -6.93
C PHE A 31 6.11 -3.78 -8.40
N LYS A 32 7.08 -3.66 -9.31
CA LYS A 32 6.84 -3.80 -10.76
C LYS A 32 6.80 -5.24 -11.26
N LYS A 33 7.61 -6.13 -10.67
CA LYS A 33 7.72 -7.53 -11.07
C LYS A 33 6.56 -8.35 -10.50
N SER A 34 6.00 -9.26 -11.30
CA SER A 34 4.90 -10.14 -10.90
C SER A 34 5.20 -10.92 -9.61
N GLU A 35 6.40 -11.50 -9.51
CA GLU A 35 6.84 -12.24 -8.32
C GLU A 35 6.91 -11.36 -7.05
N ALA A 36 7.34 -10.11 -7.20
CA ALA A 36 7.38 -9.15 -6.09
C ALA A 36 5.97 -8.74 -5.63
N LYS A 37 5.03 -8.58 -6.58
CA LYS A 37 3.61 -8.36 -6.27
C LYS A 37 3.00 -9.56 -5.56
N GLN A 38 3.31 -10.79 -6.00
CA GLN A 38 2.83 -12.01 -5.35
C GLN A 38 3.31 -12.10 -3.89
N ARG A 39 4.61 -11.83 -3.63
CA ARG A 39 5.15 -11.75 -2.27
C ARG A 39 4.43 -10.70 -1.43
N LEU A 40 4.27 -9.49 -1.96
CA LEU A 40 3.56 -8.40 -1.29
C LEU A 40 2.14 -8.80 -0.91
N PHE A 41 1.40 -9.45 -1.82
CA PHE A 41 0.06 -9.95 -1.49
C PHE A 41 0.09 -11.05 -0.43
N GLY A 42 1.13 -11.89 -0.39
CA GLY A 42 1.37 -12.83 0.70
C GLY A 42 1.56 -12.12 2.03
N ASP A 43 2.38 -11.07 2.07
CA ASP A 43 2.65 -10.28 3.28
C ASP A 43 1.41 -9.52 3.76
N VAL A 44 0.57 -9.02 2.86
CA VAL A 44 -0.74 -8.42 3.19
C VAL A 44 -1.67 -9.46 3.81
N ARG A 45 -1.80 -10.64 3.19
CA ARG A 45 -2.63 -11.73 3.72
C ARG A 45 -2.15 -12.24 5.08
N ALA A 46 -0.83 -12.26 5.28
CA ALA A 46 -0.21 -12.62 6.56
C ALA A 46 -0.29 -11.50 7.62
N GLY A 47 -0.81 -10.32 7.27
CA GLY A 47 -0.91 -9.17 8.17
C GLY A 47 0.40 -8.42 8.43
N LYS A 48 1.49 -8.80 7.76
CA LYS A 48 2.79 -8.09 7.86
C LYS A 48 2.72 -6.71 7.21
N VAL A 49 1.92 -6.57 6.16
CA VAL A 49 1.56 -5.28 5.57
C VAL A 49 0.09 -5.01 5.89
N ARG A 50 -0.19 -3.92 6.59
CA ARG A 50 -1.54 -3.52 7.00
C ARG A 50 -2.17 -2.50 6.06
N PHE A 51 -1.33 -1.69 5.41
CA PHE A 51 -1.76 -0.67 4.47
C PHE A 51 -1.08 -0.90 3.13
N LEU A 52 -1.86 -1.29 2.12
CA LEU A 52 -1.43 -1.33 0.73
C LEU A 52 -2.09 -0.17 -0.01
N ILE A 53 -1.28 0.76 -0.51
CA ILE A 53 -1.73 1.98 -1.20
C ILE A 53 -1.33 1.89 -2.67
N GLY A 54 -2.26 2.15 -3.58
CA GLY A 54 -2.01 2.17 -5.01
C GLY A 54 -3.16 2.82 -5.76
N SER A 55 -2.96 3.12 -7.05
CA SER A 55 -4.04 3.55 -7.95
C SER A 55 -4.82 2.34 -8.47
N SER A 56 -6.05 2.57 -8.95
CA SER A 56 -6.89 1.54 -9.59
C SER A 56 -6.13 0.74 -10.65
N ASP A 57 -5.35 1.43 -11.49
CA ASP A 57 -4.54 0.80 -12.54
C ASP A 57 -3.44 -0.12 -11.99
N THR A 58 -2.87 0.23 -10.84
CA THR A 58 -1.81 -0.57 -10.21
C THR A 58 -2.33 -1.73 -9.37
N MET A 59 -3.57 -1.63 -8.88
CA MET A 59 -4.16 -2.56 -7.92
C MET A 59 -4.73 -3.83 -8.58
N GLY A 60 -5.22 -3.77 -9.82
CA GLY A 60 -5.74 -4.94 -10.55
C GLY A 60 -6.88 -5.72 -9.86
N THR A 61 -7.46 -6.69 -10.57
CA THR A 61 -8.51 -7.61 -10.05
C THR A 61 -7.88 -8.69 -9.14
N GLY A 62 -7.40 -8.34 -7.96
CA GLY A 62 -6.70 -9.35 -7.14
C GLY A 62 -6.37 -9.00 -5.70
N VAL A 63 -6.67 -7.79 -5.23
CA VAL A 63 -6.46 -7.43 -3.83
C VAL A 63 -7.63 -7.94 -3.00
N ASN A 64 -7.70 -9.26 -2.84
CA ASN A 64 -8.52 -9.89 -1.81
C ASN A 64 -7.80 -9.70 -0.46
N ALA A 65 -7.67 -8.45 -0.03
CA ALA A 65 -7.21 -8.03 1.30
C ALA A 65 -8.40 -7.86 2.25
N GLN A 66 -9.51 -8.55 1.96
CA GLN A 66 -10.70 -8.56 2.78
C GLN A 66 -10.48 -9.42 4.02
N LEU A 67 -9.95 -8.79 5.06
CA LEU A 67 -10.47 -9.02 6.40
C LEU A 67 -10.91 -7.70 7.09
N ARG A 68 -10.49 -6.51 6.62
CA ARG A 68 -10.82 -5.19 7.24
C ARG A 68 -10.85 -3.99 6.26
N LEU A 69 -11.29 -4.18 5.02
CA LEU A 69 -11.21 -3.13 3.99
C LEU A 69 -12.40 -2.16 4.07
N LYS A 70 -12.18 -0.93 4.55
CA LYS A 70 -13.00 0.23 4.14
C LYS A 70 -12.44 0.70 2.80
N ALA A 71 -13.10 0.33 1.71
CA ALA A 71 -12.82 0.91 0.40
C ALA A 71 -13.51 2.29 0.32
N LEU A 72 -12.74 3.34 0.00
CA LEU A 72 -13.27 4.61 -0.49
C LEU A 72 -12.78 4.73 -1.93
N HIS A 73 -13.72 4.78 -2.87
CA HIS A 73 -13.48 5.00 -4.30
C HIS A 73 -13.80 6.45 -4.64
#